data_AF-A0A3S4GD14-F1
#
_entry.id   AF-A0A3S4GD14-F1
#
_cell.length_a   1.000
_cell.length_b   1.000
_cell.length_c   1.000
_cell.angle_alpha   90.00
_cell.angle_beta   90.00
_cell.angle_gamma   90.00
#
_symmetry.space_group_name_H-M   'P 1'
#
loop_
_entity.id
_entity.type
_entity.pdbx_description
1 polymer ?
#
loop_
_entity_poly.entity_id
_entity_poly.type
_entity_poly.pdbx_seq_one_letter_code
_entity_poly.pdbx_strand_id
1 'polypeptide(L)'
;MEFAFYICGLIAILATLRVVTHTNPVHALLYLIISLLAIAGVFFSLGAYFAGALEIIVYAGAIMVLFVFVVMMLNLGGTEIEQERKWLQPGIWIGPAILSAVLLVVIVYAILGINDQGIDGAAINAKRSGHCAVWAVRPGGGAGLHAAAGGPGGCLPHWPRRARRRGAEQPSERQRQTKNGGTRMIPLTHGLILAAILFVLGLTGLVIRRNLLFMLISLEIMINAAALAFVVAGSYWGQADGQIMYILAISLAAAEASIGLALLLQLHRRRQNLNIDSVSELRG
;
A
#
# COMPACT_ATOMS: atom_id res chain seq x y z
N MET A 1 -2.36 -1.88 19.83
CA MET A 1 -2.25 -1.85 18.35
C MET A 1 -2.33 -0.43 17.81
N GLU A 2 -3.22 0.43 18.33
CA GLU A 2 -3.30 1.83 17.90
C GLU A 2 -1.99 2.63 17.95
N PHE A 3 -1.26 2.56 19.06
CA PHE A 3 0.01 3.29 19.20
C PHE A 3 1.03 2.91 18.11
N ALA A 4 1.09 1.62 17.75
CA ALA A 4 1.94 1.14 16.68
C ALA A 4 1.50 1.71 15.32
N PHE A 5 0.19 1.74 15.04
CA PHE A 5 -0.36 2.35 13.83
C PHE A 5 0.06 3.83 13.68
N TYR A 6 -0.10 4.63 14.74
CA TYR A 6 0.23 6.07 14.68
C TYR A 6 1.73 6.32 14.55
N ILE A 7 2.57 5.56 15.25
CA ILE A 7 4.03 5.67 15.13
C ILE A 7 4.48 5.27 13.73
N CYS A 8 4.02 4.12 13.24
CA CYS A 8 4.36 3.65 11.90
C CYS A 8 3.87 4.64 10.84
N GLY A 9 2.65 5.17 10.97
CA GLY A 9 2.12 6.20 10.08
C GLY A 9 2.94 7.48 10.10
N LEU A 10 3.33 7.97 11.28
CA LEU A 10 4.19 9.15 11.40
C LEU A 10 5.56 8.92 10.76
N ILE A 11 6.18 7.76 11.00
CA ILE A 11 7.46 7.39 10.38
C ILE A 11 7.31 7.33 8.86
N ALA A 12 6.24 6.73 8.34
CA ALA A 12 5.98 6.68 6.90
C ALA A 12 5.86 8.07 6.28
N ILE A 13 5.12 8.98 6.92
CA ILE A 13 4.97 10.37 6.45
C ILE A 13 6.33 11.10 6.45
N LEU A 14 7.07 11.05 7.56
CA LEU A 14 8.37 11.72 7.68
C LEU A 14 9.41 11.14 6.73
N ALA A 15 9.44 9.82 6.57
CA ALA A 15 10.30 9.14 5.61
C ALA A 15 9.96 9.57 4.18
N THR A 16 8.67 9.56 3.80
CA THR A 16 8.20 9.99 2.48
C THR A 16 8.54 11.46 2.20
N LEU A 17 8.33 12.36 3.17
CA LEU A 17 8.75 13.75 3.05
C LEU A 17 10.27 13.86 2.83
N ARG A 18 11.07 13.02 3.51
CA ARG A 18 12.52 12.94 3.31
C ARG A 18 12.88 12.37 1.94
N VAL A 19 12.12 11.43 1.36
CA VAL A 19 12.31 10.98 -0.03
C VAL A 19 12.15 12.14 -1.00
N VAL A 20 11.07 12.91 -0.86
CA VAL A 20 10.73 14.01 -1.77
C VAL A 20 11.71 15.18 -1.69
N THR A 21 12.30 15.44 -0.52
CA THR A 21 13.19 16.60 -0.29
C THR A 21 14.68 16.33 -0.55
N HIS A 22 15.13 15.08 -0.49
CA HIS A 22 16.57 14.77 -0.67
C HIS A 22 17.00 14.80 -2.13
N THR A 23 18.12 15.47 -2.41
CA THR A 23 18.70 15.60 -3.76
C THR A 23 19.51 14.39 -4.20
N ASN A 24 19.98 13.57 -3.27
CA ASN A 24 20.73 12.35 -3.60
C ASN A 24 19.75 11.18 -3.77
N PRO A 25 19.72 10.52 -4.95
CA PRO A 25 18.72 9.50 -5.25
C PRO A 25 18.91 8.24 -4.39
N VAL A 26 20.14 7.89 -4.02
CA VAL A 26 20.41 6.73 -3.15
C VAL A 26 19.80 6.97 -1.76
N HIS A 27 20.02 8.15 -1.19
CA HIS A 27 19.43 8.48 0.11
C HIS A 27 17.90 8.55 0.04
N ALA A 28 17.35 9.10 -1.04
CA ALA A 28 15.90 9.12 -1.26
C ALA A 28 15.32 7.69 -1.30
N LEU A 29 15.99 6.75 -1.98
CA LEU A 29 15.56 5.35 -2.01
C LEU A 29 15.67 4.63 -0.67
N LEU A 30 16.73 4.90 0.11
CA LEU A 30 16.86 4.35 1.46
C LEU A 30 15.74 4.84 2.37
N TYR A 31 15.37 6.13 2.29
CA TYR A 31 14.19 6.65 2.99
C TYR A 31 12.88 6.04 2.48
N LEU A 32 12.79 5.70 1.19
CA LEU A 32 11.63 4.98 0.66
C LEU A 32 11.49 3.61 1.29
N ILE A 33 12.57 2.82 1.38
CA ILE A 33 12.56 1.51 2.06
C ILE A 33 12.08 1.65 3.50
N ILE A 34 12.54 2.67 4.23
CA ILE A 34 12.07 2.94 5.60
C ILE A 34 10.56 3.24 5.62
N SER A 35 10.04 4.02 4.66
CA SER A 35 8.61 4.29 4.52
C SER A 35 7.80 3.02 4.27
N LEU A 36 8.24 2.16 3.35
CA LEU A 36 7.57 0.88 3.04
C LEU A 36 7.54 -0.07 4.24
N LEU A 37 8.65 -0.18 4.98
CA LEU A 37 8.68 -0.96 6.22
C LEU A 37 7.72 -0.40 7.28
N ALA A 38 7.58 0.92 7.36
CA ALA A 38 6.61 1.55 8.24
C ALA A 38 5.17 1.27 7.79
N ILE A 39 4.87 1.29 6.49
CA ILE A 39 3.57 0.91 5.92
C ILE A 39 3.26 -0.58 6.17
N ALA A 40 4.25 -1.47 6.11
CA ALA A 40 4.07 -2.87 6.53
C ALA A 40 3.64 -2.97 8.01
N GLY A 41 4.23 -2.14 8.88
CA GLY A 41 3.80 -2.01 10.28
C GLY A 41 2.35 -1.51 10.43
N VAL A 42 1.92 -0.61 9.55
CA VAL A 42 0.51 -0.19 9.45
C VAL A 42 -0.38 -1.36 9.03
N PHE A 43 -0.01 -2.14 8.01
CA PHE A 43 -0.76 -3.33 7.60
C PHE A 43 -0.87 -4.38 8.70
N PHE A 44 0.19 -4.61 9.47
CA PHE A 44 0.14 -5.49 10.64
C PHE A 44 -0.77 -4.97 11.74
N SER A 45 -0.82 -3.65 11.94
CA SER A 45 -1.72 -3.02 12.92
C SER A 45 -3.20 -3.09 12.50
N LEU A 46 -3.47 -3.14 11.18
CA LEU A 46 -4.80 -3.33 10.60
C LEU A 46 -5.22 -4.81 10.52
N GLY A 47 -4.38 -5.76 10.96
CA GLY A 47 -4.67 -7.20 10.87
C GLY A 47 -4.52 -7.80 9.47
N ALA A 48 -3.98 -7.05 8.51
CA ALA A 48 -3.71 -7.49 7.14
C ALA A 48 -2.31 -8.13 7.03
N TYR A 49 -2.10 -9.23 7.75
CA TYR A 49 -0.78 -9.87 7.86
C TYR A 49 -0.19 -10.31 6.52
N PHE A 50 -1.05 -10.79 5.61
CA PHE A 50 -0.61 -11.22 4.29
C PHE A 50 -0.09 -10.04 3.45
N ALA A 51 -0.82 -8.91 3.43
CA ALA A 51 -0.38 -7.70 2.74
C ALA A 51 0.91 -7.15 3.35
N GLY A 52 1.01 -7.08 4.69
CA GLY A 52 2.22 -6.63 5.38
C GLY A 52 3.45 -7.51 5.10
N ALA A 53 3.27 -8.84 5.02
CA ALA A 53 4.36 -9.75 4.66
C ALA A 53 4.82 -9.56 3.20
N LEU A 54 3.88 -9.37 2.27
CA LEU A 54 4.19 -9.09 0.87
C LEU A 54 4.90 -7.74 0.69
N GLU A 55 4.53 -6.71 1.44
CA GLU A 55 5.23 -5.41 1.44
C GLU A 55 6.71 -5.57 1.79
N ILE A 56 7.01 -6.36 2.83
CA ILE A 56 8.40 -6.56 3.28
C ILE A 56 9.19 -7.39 2.27
N ILE A 57 8.64 -8.52 1.84
CA ILE A 57 9.39 -9.50 1.03
C ILE A 57 9.50 -9.03 -0.42
N VAL A 58 8.38 -8.59 -1.02
CA VAL A 58 8.32 -8.28 -2.44
C VAL A 58 8.66 -6.82 -2.69
N TYR A 59 7.97 -5.88 -2.01
CA TYR A 59 8.12 -4.46 -2.30
C TYR A 59 9.46 -3.92 -1.78
N ALA A 60 9.63 -3.87 -0.46
CA ALA A 60 10.85 -3.37 0.18
C ALA A 60 12.06 -4.28 -0.10
N GLY A 61 11.82 -5.60 -0.20
CA GLY A 61 12.87 -6.61 -0.34
C GLY A 61 13.37 -6.81 -1.77
N ALA A 62 12.48 -7.04 -2.75
CA ALA A 62 12.91 -7.39 -4.11
C ALA A 62 12.92 -6.17 -5.05
N ILE A 63 11.79 -5.45 -5.13
CA ILE A 63 11.61 -4.34 -6.09
C ILE A 63 12.51 -3.17 -5.71
N MET A 64 12.48 -2.72 -4.45
CA MET A 64 13.28 -1.57 -4.02
C MET A 64 14.77 -1.87 -3.95
N VAL A 65 15.18 -3.07 -3.56
CA VAL A 65 16.61 -3.44 -3.57
C VAL A 65 17.14 -3.49 -5.00
N LEU A 66 16.37 -4.02 -5.96
CA LEU A 66 16.72 -3.96 -7.37
C LEU A 66 16.88 -2.51 -7.83
N PHE A 67 15.95 -1.64 -7.46
CA PHE A 67 15.98 -0.23 -7.83
C PHE A 67 17.21 0.49 -7.24
N VAL A 68 17.49 0.30 -5.94
CA VAL A 68 18.70 0.83 -5.28
C VAL A 68 19.97 0.33 -5.95
N PHE A 69 20.04 -0.97 -6.21
CA PHE A 69 21.22 -1.59 -6.84
C PHE A 69 21.51 -0.95 -8.20
N VAL A 70 20.49 -0.77 -9.04
CA VAL A 70 20.69 -0.24 -10.38
C VAL A 70 21.01 1.25 -10.34
N VAL A 71 20.31 2.04 -9.52
CA VAL A 71 20.59 3.48 -9.40
C VAL A 71 21.98 3.74 -8.85
N MET A 72 22.47 2.91 -7.92
CA MET A 72 23.82 3.05 -7.37
C MET A 72 24.91 2.62 -8.38
N MET A 73 24.67 1.57 -9.16
CA MET A 73 25.57 1.15 -10.25
C MET A 73 25.67 2.23 -11.33
N LEU A 74 24.58 2.94 -11.60
CA LEU A 74 24.54 4.03 -12.57
C LEU A 74 25.30 5.28 -12.13
N ASN A 75 25.81 5.32 -10.88
CA ASN A 75 26.66 6.35 -10.29
C ASN A 75 26.46 7.74 -10.91
N LEU A 76 25.23 8.24 -10.76
CA LEU A 76 24.77 9.44 -11.42
C LEU A 76 25.51 10.64 -10.82
N GLY A 77 26.48 11.13 -11.58
CA GLY A 77 27.49 12.08 -11.13
C GLY A 77 26.95 13.46 -10.75
N GLY A 78 27.77 14.21 -10.01
CA GLY A 78 27.39 15.44 -9.29
C GLY A 78 26.78 16.59 -10.10
N THR A 79 26.86 16.57 -11.44
CA THR A 79 26.22 17.58 -12.30
C THR A 79 24.70 17.54 -12.25
N GLU A 80 24.11 16.35 -12.13
CA GLU A 80 22.64 16.17 -11.99
C GLU A 80 22.16 16.65 -10.61
N ILE A 81 22.99 16.46 -9.57
CA ILE A 81 22.69 16.90 -8.18
C ILE A 81 22.67 18.43 -8.09
N GLU A 82 23.62 19.11 -8.77
CA GLU A 82 23.69 20.57 -8.83
C GLU A 82 22.46 21.16 -9.56
N GLN A 83 22.03 20.52 -10.66
CA GLN A 83 20.83 20.92 -11.41
C GLN A 83 19.55 20.72 -10.58
N GLU A 84 19.38 19.55 -9.94
CA GLU A 84 18.23 19.27 -9.07
C GLU A 84 18.15 20.25 -7.89
N ARG A 85 19.29 20.64 -7.30
CA ARG A 85 19.32 21.63 -6.22
C ARG A 85 18.80 23.01 -6.65
N LYS A 86 19.07 23.42 -7.89
CA LYS A 86 18.56 24.69 -8.44
C LYS A 86 17.05 24.65 -8.66
N TRP A 87 16.51 23.52 -9.09
CA TRP A 87 15.07 23.34 -9.30
C TRP A 87 14.26 23.27 -8.01
N LEU A 88 14.86 22.77 -6.92
CA LEU A 88 14.27 22.76 -5.58
C LEU A 88 14.26 24.14 -4.89
N GLN A 89 14.59 25.22 -5.59
CA GLN A 89 14.47 26.57 -5.02
C GLN A 89 12.99 26.91 -4.74
N PRO A 90 12.72 27.60 -3.61
CA PRO A 90 11.36 27.83 -3.14
C PRO A 90 10.46 28.55 -4.16
N GLY A 91 11.02 29.36 -5.06
CA GLY A 91 10.25 30.07 -6.08
C GLY A 91 9.47 29.18 -7.06
N ILE A 92 9.94 27.96 -7.36
CA ILE A 92 9.33 27.07 -8.37
C ILE A 92 8.47 25.99 -7.71
N TRP A 93 8.84 25.53 -6.52
CA TRP A 93 8.10 24.47 -5.82
C TRP A 93 6.80 24.95 -5.14
N ILE A 94 6.74 26.20 -4.67
CA ILE A 94 5.60 26.68 -3.87
C ILE A 94 4.26 26.51 -4.61
N GLY A 95 4.20 26.76 -5.92
CA GLY A 95 2.98 26.62 -6.72
C GLY A 95 2.39 25.20 -6.67
N PRO A 96 3.14 24.18 -7.14
CA PRO A 96 2.73 22.78 -7.01
C PRO A 96 2.42 22.34 -5.58
N ALA A 97 3.21 22.79 -4.59
CA ALA A 97 2.99 22.44 -3.19
C ALA A 97 1.63 22.93 -2.67
N ILE A 98 1.26 24.17 -3.00
CA ILE A 98 -0.02 24.77 -2.61
C ILE A 98 -1.17 23.99 -3.28
N LEU A 99 -1.05 23.70 -4.58
CA LEU A 99 -2.08 22.95 -5.31
C LEU A 99 -2.31 21.56 -4.70
N SER A 100 -1.23 20.84 -4.43
CA SER A 100 -1.26 19.55 -3.74
C SER A 100 -1.86 19.65 -2.33
N ALA A 101 -1.52 20.69 -1.57
CA ALA A 101 -2.09 20.91 -0.23
C ALA A 101 -3.59 21.18 -0.28
N VAL A 102 -4.07 21.96 -1.26
CA VAL A 102 -5.51 22.18 -1.49
C VAL A 102 -6.20 20.86 -1.82
N LEU A 103 -5.62 20.03 -2.69
CA LEU A 103 -6.15 18.71 -3.00
C LEU A 103 -6.24 17.81 -1.74
N LEU A 104 -5.21 17.82 -0.89
CA LEU A 104 -5.22 17.07 0.37
C LEU A 104 -6.36 17.52 1.29
N VAL A 105 -6.57 18.83 1.44
CA VAL A 105 -7.65 19.37 2.27
C VAL A 105 -9.01 18.91 1.74
N VAL A 106 -9.23 18.95 0.43
CA VAL A 106 -10.48 18.49 -0.20
C VAL A 106 -10.71 17.00 0.05
N ILE A 107 -9.68 16.17 -0.13
CA ILE A 107 -9.78 14.72 0.10
C ILE A 107 -10.06 14.42 1.57
N VAL A 108 -9.34 15.06 2.50
CA VAL A 108 -9.55 14.88 3.94
C VAL A 108 -10.94 15.33 4.35
N TYR A 109 -11.41 16.48 3.86
CA TYR A 109 -12.78 16.95 4.11
C TYR A 109 -13.83 15.93 3.63
N ALA A 110 -13.64 15.37 2.42
CA ALA A 110 -14.53 14.35 1.89
C ALA A 110 -14.52 13.06 2.74
N ILE A 111 -13.36 12.62 3.23
CA ILE A 111 -13.24 11.43 4.09
C ILE A 111 -13.91 11.67 5.46
N LEU A 112 -13.71 12.84 6.06
CA LEU A 112 -14.31 13.18 7.37
C LEU A 112 -15.85 13.31 7.31
N GLY A 113 -16.42 13.53 6.12
CA GLY A 113 -17.86 13.51 5.91
C GLY A 113 -18.51 12.12 5.96
N ILE A 114 -17.71 11.05 6.02
CA ILE A 114 -18.19 9.67 6.12
C ILE A 114 -18.38 9.32 7.60
N ASN A 115 -19.62 9.01 8.02
CA ASN A 115 -19.92 8.61 9.39
C ASN A 115 -19.33 7.22 9.70
N ASP A 116 -18.26 7.17 10.51
CA ASP A 116 -17.54 5.93 10.84
C ASP A 116 -18.29 5.04 11.86
N GLN A 117 -18.46 3.76 11.50
CA GLN A 117 -18.63 2.64 12.43
C GLN A 117 -17.25 1.97 12.54
N GLY A 118 -16.64 1.94 13.72
CA GLY A 118 -15.25 1.46 13.89
C GLY A 118 -15.02 0.01 13.44
N ILE A 119 -13.81 -0.31 12.98
CA ILE A 119 -13.42 -1.65 12.52
C ILE A 119 -12.98 -2.52 13.70
N ASP A 120 -13.60 -3.69 13.85
CA ASP A 120 -13.08 -4.76 14.71
C ASP A 120 -11.82 -5.37 14.08
N GLY A 121 -10.69 -5.34 14.79
CA GLY A 121 -9.40 -5.90 14.36
C GLY A 121 -9.36 -7.44 14.27
N ALA A 122 -10.41 -8.08 13.78
CA ALA A 122 -10.46 -9.50 13.52
C ALA A 122 -9.48 -9.85 12.39
N ALA A 123 -8.44 -10.62 12.72
CA ALA A 123 -7.40 -11.03 11.77
C ALA A 123 -7.98 -11.73 10.54
N ILE A 124 -7.78 -11.15 9.35
CA ILE A 124 -8.14 -11.78 8.06
C ILE A 124 -7.07 -12.84 7.76
N ASN A 125 -7.35 -14.09 8.13
CA ASN A 125 -6.43 -15.21 7.93
C ASN A 125 -6.33 -15.60 6.44
N ALA A 126 -5.09 -15.72 5.93
CA ALA A 126 -4.74 -15.99 4.54
C ALA A 126 -5.39 -17.25 3.95
N LYS A 127 -5.80 -18.22 4.79
CA LYS A 127 -6.51 -19.42 4.34
C LYS A 127 -7.85 -19.12 3.66
N ARG A 128 -8.50 -17.99 3.99
CA ARG A 128 -9.74 -17.55 3.34
C ARG A 128 -9.48 -16.88 1.99
N SER A 129 -8.40 -16.10 1.88
CA SER A 129 -7.98 -15.42 0.64
C SER A 129 -7.57 -16.39 -0.46
N GLY A 130 -6.91 -17.51 -0.11
CA GLY A 130 -6.50 -18.54 -1.07
C GLY A 130 -7.65 -19.33 -1.69
N HIS A 131 -8.73 -19.60 -0.94
CA HIS A 131 -9.88 -20.35 -1.47
C HIS A 131 -10.72 -19.54 -2.47
N CYS A 132 -10.78 -18.21 -2.34
CA CYS A 132 -11.44 -17.34 -3.32
C CYS A 132 -10.58 -17.11 -4.58
N ALA A 133 -9.26 -16.93 -4.43
CA ALA A 133 -8.36 -16.74 -5.57
C ALA A 133 -8.25 -17.99 -6.48
N VAL A 134 -8.33 -19.19 -5.91
CA VAL A 134 -8.34 -20.46 -6.67
C VAL A 134 -9.60 -20.60 -7.55
N TRP A 135 -10.71 -19.96 -7.18
CA TRP A 135 -11.92 -19.95 -8.00
C TRP A 135 -11.85 -18.95 -9.16
N ALA A 136 -11.08 -17.86 -9.03
CA ALA A 136 -10.96 -16.82 -10.06
C ALA A 136 -9.93 -17.15 -11.16
N VAL A 137 -8.95 -18.03 -10.90
CA VAL A 137 -7.86 -18.38 -11.83
C VAL A 137 -8.11 -19.71 -12.57
N ARG A 138 -9.29 -20.34 -12.45
CA ARG A 138 -9.63 -21.49 -13.31
C ARG A 138 -9.96 -20.99 -14.72
N PRO A 139 -9.14 -21.30 -15.74
CA PRO A 139 -9.50 -21.00 -17.11
C PRO A 139 -10.45 -22.10 -17.58
N GLY A 140 -11.76 -21.83 -17.55
CA GLY A 140 -12.76 -22.72 -18.14
C GLY A 140 -14.09 -22.79 -17.39
N GLY A 141 -15.02 -21.91 -17.77
CA GLY A 141 -16.40 -22.28 -18.09
C GLY A 141 -17.38 -22.52 -16.95
N GLY A 142 -18.33 -21.59 -16.79
CA GLY A 142 -19.62 -21.90 -16.16
C GLY A 142 -20.31 -20.77 -15.40
N ALA A 143 -20.52 -19.60 -16.03
CA ALA A 143 -21.60 -18.72 -15.61
C ALA A 143 -22.92 -19.42 -15.98
N GLY A 144 -23.60 -20.04 -15.00
CA GLY A 144 -24.83 -20.76 -15.27
C GLY A 144 -25.53 -21.22 -14.00
N LEU A 145 -26.63 -20.51 -13.70
CA LEU A 145 -27.80 -20.95 -12.93
C LEU A 145 -27.55 -21.65 -11.59
N HIS A 146 -27.86 -20.97 -10.49
CA HIS A 146 -28.74 -21.52 -9.45
C HIS A 146 -29.39 -20.36 -8.66
N ALA A 147 -30.37 -19.75 -9.30
CA ALA A 147 -31.49 -19.13 -8.61
C ALA A 147 -32.69 -20.09 -8.73
N ALA A 148 -33.49 -20.16 -7.66
CA ALA A 148 -34.76 -20.88 -7.52
C ALA A 148 -34.71 -22.38 -7.21
N ALA A 149 -34.94 -22.72 -5.94
CA ALA A 149 -36.01 -23.64 -5.53
C ALA A 149 -36.23 -23.56 -4.01
N GLY A 150 -37.40 -23.05 -3.60
CA GLY A 150 -37.92 -23.26 -2.24
C GLY A 150 -38.57 -24.64 -2.12
N GLY A 151 -38.50 -25.23 -0.92
CA GLY A 151 -39.23 -26.45 -0.57
C GLY A 151 -38.56 -27.25 0.57
N PRO A 152 -39.27 -27.59 1.66
CA PRO A 152 -38.69 -28.22 2.85
C PRO A 152 -38.68 -29.75 2.72
N GLY A 153 -37.54 -30.40 2.97
CA GLY A 153 -37.47 -31.86 2.88
C GLY A 153 -36.13 -32.46 3.30
N GLY A 154 -36.08 -32.90 4.56
CA GLY A 154 -35.40 -34.11 5.04
C GLY A 154 -33.98 -34.46 4.55
N CYS A 155 -33.00 -34.23 5.43
CA CYS A 155 -31.84 -35.12 5.55
C CYS A 155 -31.75 -35.67 6.98
N LEU A 156 -32.21 -36.91 7.16
CA LEU A 156 -31.89 -37.74 8.31
C LEU A 156 -30.48 -38.36 8.13
N PRO A 157 -29.69 -38.50 9.21
CA PRO A 157 -28.40 -39.18 9.19
C PRO A 157 -28.55 -40.68 9.52
N HIS A 158 -27.85 -41.56 8.81
CA HIS A 158 -27.78 -42.99 9.15
C HIS A 158 -26.46 -43.38 9.84
N TRP A 159 -26.59 -44.28 10.81
CA TRP A 159 -25.72 -44.79 11.89
C TRP A 159 -24.56 -45.73 11.40
N PRO A 160 -23.58 -46.29 12.19
CA PRO A 160 -23.64 -46.55 13.64
C PRO A 160 -22.40 -46.49 14.58
N ARG A 161 -22.71 -46.11 15.84
CA ARG A 161 -22.23 -46.56 17.19
C ARG A 161 -20.93 -47.40 17.28
N ARG A 162 -19.94 -46.89 18.01
CA ARG A 162 -19.36 -47.58 19.19
C ARG A 162 -19.07 -46.58 20.30
N ALA A 163 -19.62 -46.88 21.47
CA ALA A 163 -19.54 -46.08 22.68
C ALA A 163 -18.32 -46.50 23.53
N ARG A 164 -17.65 -45.53 24.14
CA ARG A 164 -17.01 -45.74 25.45
C ARG A 164 -17.16 -44.48 26.30
N ARG A 165 -17.97 -44.61 27.36
CA ARG A 165 -18.21 -43.61 28.42
C ARG A 165 -16.98 -43.50 29.31
N ARG A 166 -16.62 -42.28 29.73
CA ARG A 166 -16.42 -41.83 31.14
C ARG A 166 -15.70 -40.47 31.13
N GLY A 167 -16.21 -39.52 31.92
CA GLY A 167 -15.59 -38.22 32.16
C GLY A 167 -16.59 -37.08 32.07
N ALA A 168 -17.53 -37.04 33.01
CA ALA A 168 -18.33 -35.86 33.27
C ALA A 168 -17.49 -34.92 34.14
N GLU A 169 -17.06 -33.78 33.58
CA GLU A 169 -16.66 -32.59 34.32
C GLU A 169 -16.63 -31.39 33.36
N GLN A 170 -17.69 -30.59 33.39
CA GLN A 170 -17.65 -29.20 32.95
C GLN A 170 -18.49 -28.40 33.94
N PRO A 171 -17.87 -27.41 34.61
CA PRO A 171 -18.60 -26.20 34.92
C PRO A 171 -17.85 -24.95 34.46
N SER A 172 -18.53 -24.23 33.58
CA SER A 172 -18.52 -22.77 33.45
C SER A 172 -17.17 -22.07 33.37
N GLU A 173 -16.68 -21.85 32.15
CA GLU A 173 -16.01 -20.59 31.84
C GLU A 173 -17.02 -19.47 32.09
N ARG A 174 -16.96 -18.92 33.30
CA ARG A 174 -17.68 -17.72 33.69
C ARG A 174 -17.12 -16.60 32.82
N GLN A 175 -17.81 -16.33 31.72
CA GLN A 175 -17.69 -15.12 30.93
C GLN A 175 -17.74 -13.93 31.88
N ARG A 176 -16.55 -13.43 32.24
CA ARG A 176 -16.40 -12.17 32.94
C ARG A 176 -16.41 -11.09 31.87
N GLN A 177 -17.60 -10.83 31.35
CA GLN A 177 -17.88 -9.59 30.66
C GLN A 177 -17.70 -8.41 31.63
N THR A 178 -17.33 -7.27 31.01
CA THR A 178 -17.36 -5.90 31.52
C THR A 178 -16.32 -5.51 32.57
N LYS A 179 -15.14 -5.11 32.08
CA LYS A 179 -14.69 -3.75 32.36
C LYS A 179 -14.41 -3.06 31.03
N ASN A 180 -15.24 -2.06 30.73
CA ASN A 180 -15.05 -1.10 29.65
C ASN A 180 -13.69 -0.43 29.77
N GLY A 181 -12.64 -1.06 29.23
CA GLY A 181 -11.52 -0.32 28.69
C GLY A 181 -11.87 -0.12 27.24
N GLY A 182 -12.31 1.09 26.88
CA GLY A 182 -12.66 1.43 25.50
C GLY A 182 -11.56 0.94 24.58
N THR A 183 -11.81 -0.17 23.90
CA THR A 183 -10.96 -0.68 22.83
C THR A 183 -11.10 0.36 21.76
N ARG A 184 -10.23 1.38 21.81
CA ARG A 184 -10.11 2.34 20.74
C ARG A 184 -9.76 1.53 19.49
N MET A 185 -10.79 1.36 18.68
CA MET A 185 -10.71 0.77 17.35
C MET A 185 -10.09 1.84 16.47
N ILE A 186 -9.09 1.47 15.68
CA ILE A 186 -8.51 2.40 14.70
C ILE A 186 -9.62 2.73 13.71
N PRO A 187 -10.09 3.99 13.63
CA PRO A 187 -11.17 4.34 12.74
C PRO A 187 -10.68 4.26 11.29
N LEU A 188 -11.54 3.79 10.38
CA LEU A 188 -11.26 3.70 8.94
C LEU A 188 -10.70 5.02 8.40
N THR A 189 -11.32 6.13 8.84
CA THR A 189 -10.91 7.49 8.50
C THR A 189 -9.41 7.72 8.68
N HIS A 190 -8.79 7.20 9.74
CA HIS A 190 -7.37 7.44 10.00
C HIS A 190 -6.46 6.70 9.00
N GLY A 191 -6.83 5.49 8.61
CA GLY A 191 -6.13 4.74 7.55
C GLY A 191 -6.24 5.41 6.19
N LEU A 192 -7.44 5.89 5.84
CA LEU A 192 -7.67 6.59 4.57
C LEU A 192 -7.00 7.96 4.54
N ILE A 193 -7.00 8.70 5.65
CA ILE A 193 -6.27 9.97 5.77
C ILE A 193 -4.76 9.73 5.60
N LEU A 194 -4.21 8.69 6.22
CA LEU A 194 -2.79 8.34 6.04
C LEU A 194 -2.47 8.05 4.57
N ALA A 195 -3.29 7.23 3.90
CA ALA A 195 -3.13 6.93 2.48
C ALA A 195 -3.22 8.20 1.61
N ALA A 196 -4.18 9.09 1.88
CA ALA A 196 -4.33 10.36 1.18
C ALA A 196 -3.11 11.28 1.35
N ILE A 197 -2.57 11.38 2.58
CA ILE A 197 -1.36 12.17 2.85
C ILE A 197 -0.18 11.63 2.03
N LEU A 198 0.07 10.32 2.08
CA LEU A 198 1.16 9.69 1.35
C LEU A 198 1.00 9.86 -0.17
N PHE A 199 -0.22 9.72 -0.67
CA PHE A 199 -0.52 9.89 -2.10
C PHE A 199 -0.23 11.32 -2.56
N VAL A 200 -0.67 12.33 -1.79
CA VAL A 200 -0.42 13.73 -2.13
C VAL A 200 1.06 14.09 -1.99
N LEU A 201 1.79 13.53 -1.02
CA LEU A 201 3.24 13.71 -0.93
C LEU A 201 3.95 13.12 -2.15
N GLY A 202 3.53 11.94 -2.61
CA GLY A 202 4.01 11.34 -3.86
C GLY A 202 3.71 12.22 -5.08
N LEU A 203 2.47 12.69 -5.22
CA LEU A 203 2.07 13.61 -6.30
C LEU A 203 2.87 14.90 -6.28
N THR A 204 3.12 15.44 -5.09
CA THR A 204 3.94 16.64 -4.90
C THR A 204 5.35 16.38 -5.41
N GLY A 205 5.99 15.25 -5.03
CA GLY A 205 7.29 14.85 -5.57
C GLY A 205 7.30 14.72 -7.09
N LEU A 206 6.26 14.12 -7.67
CA LEU A 206 6.15 13.92 -9.12
C LEU A 206 6.12 15.24 -9.90
N VAL A 207 5.40 16.25 -9.40
CA VAL A 207 5.25 17.54 -10.11
C VAL A 207 6.49 18.44 -9.96
N ILE A 208 7.23 18.32 -8.86
CA ILE A 208 8.41 19.16 -8.59
C ILE A 208 9.62 18.70 -9.39
N ARG A 209 9.77 17.37 -9.49
CA ARG A 209 11.01 16.75 -9.91
C ARG A 209 11.04 16.66 -11.42
N ARG A 210 12.15 17.13 -12.01
CA ARG A 210 12.37 17.08 -13.46
C ARG A 210 13.28 15.92 -13.89
N ASN A 211 14.09 15.41 -12.97
CA ASN A 211 14.84 14.17 -13.22
C ASN A 211 13.91 12.95 -13.21
N LEU A 212 14.02 12.14 -14.27
CA LEU A 212 13.25 10.91 -14.47
C LEU A 212 13.35 9.93 -13.29
N LEU A 213 14.50 9.83 -12.63
CA LEU A 213 14.64 8.94 -11.45
C LEU A 213 13.72 9.33 -10.32
N PHE A 214 13.70 10.62 -9.98
CA PHE A 214 12.88 11.10 -8.88
C PHE A 214 11.39 11.02 -9.22
N MET A 215 11.03 11.12 -10.51
CA MET A 215 9.66 10.86 -10.97
C MET A 215 9.28 9.38 -10.78
N LEU A 216 10.14 8.43 -11.14
CA LEU A 216 9.90 6.99 -10.89
C LEU A 216 9.75 6.69 -9.40
N ILE A 217 10.61 7.25 -8.55
CA ILE A 217 10.52 7.11 -7.09
C ILE A 217 9.20 7.68 -6.55
N SER A 218 8.72 8.80 -7.12
CA SER A 218 7.46 9.42 -6.70
C SER A 218 6.24 8.59 -7.13
N LEU A 219 6.29 7.97 -8.32
CA LEU A 219 5.27 7.04 -8.80
C LEU A 219 5.14 5.82 -7.88
N GLU A 220 6.27 5.26 -7.42
CA GLU A 220 6.29 4.16 -6.45
C GLU A 220 5.58 4.54 -5.14
N ILE A 221 5.84 5.75 -4.61
CA ILE A 221 5.13 6.27 -3.42
C ILE A 221 3.63 6.35 -3.67
N MET A 222 3.21 6.84 -4.84
CA MET A 222 1.80 7.00 -5.19
C MET A 222 1.09 5.65 -5.30
N ILE A 223 1.70 4.66 -5.95
CA ILE A 223 1.14 3.31 -6.07
C ILE A 223 0.99 2.67 -4.70
N ASN A 224 1.99 2.79 -3.83
CA ASN A 224 1.87 2.21 -2.49
C ASN A 224 0.79 2.91 -1.63
N ALA A 225 0.66 4.23 -1.74
CA ALA A 225 -0.41 4.96 -1.06
C ALA A 225 -1.81 4.53 -1.54
N ALA A 226 -2.00 4.34 -2.84
CA ALA A 226 -3.25 3.81 -3.39
C ALA A 226 -3.50 2.36 -2.93
N ALA A 227 -2.46 1.53 -2.89
CA ALA A 227 -2.53 0.16 -2.41
C ALA A 227 -2.92 0.10 -0.92
N LEU A 228 -2.36 0.98 -0.08
CA LEU A 228 -2.76 1.15 1.32
C LEU A 228 -4.24 1.52 1.44
N ALA A 229 -4.74 2.45 0.62
CA ALA A 229 -6.17 2.81 0.62
C ALA A 229 -7.07 1.61 0.31
N PHE A 230 -6.71 0.77 -0.67
CA PHE A 230 -7.48 -0.43 -1.00
C PHE A 230 -7.50 -1.46 0.12
N VAL A 231 -6.38 -1.67 0.82
CA VAL A 231 -6.33 -2.59 1.96
C VAL A 231 -7.16 -2.04 3.11
N VAL A 232 -7.04 -0.75 3.45
CA VAL A 232 -7.83 -0.10 4.50
C VAL A 232 -9.33 -0.20 4.20
N ALA A 233 -9.73 0.10 2.96
CA ALA A 233 -11.12 -0.01 2.53
C ALA A 233 -11.62 -1.46 2.57
N GLY A 234 -10.84 -2.43 2.09
CA GLY A 234 -11.22 -3.85 2.12
C GLY A 234 -11.36 -4.43 3.53
N SER A 235 -10.52 -3.98 4.46
CA SER A 235 -10.61 -4.36 5.88
C SER A 235 -11.92 -3.93 6.54
N TYR A 236 -12.55 -2.85 6.08
CA TYR A 236 -13.86 -2.39 6.58
C TYR A 236 -14.98 -3.41 6.35
N TRP A 237 -14.98 -4.02 5.17
CA TRP A 237 -16.03 -4.97 4.77
C TRP A 237 -15.69 -6.40 5.22
N GLY A 238 -14.54 -6.61 5.88
CA GLY A 238 -14.05 -7.92 6.27
C GLY A 238 -13.79 -8.87 5.09
N GLN A 239 -13.64 -8.31 3.88
CA GLN A 239 -13.44 -9.05 2.64
C GLN A 239 -11.96 -9.10 2.27
N ALA A 240 -11.53 -10.21 1.68
CA ALA A 240 -10.15 -10.38 1.21
C ALA A 240 -9.84 -9.55 -0.05
N ASP A 241 -10.85 -8.89 -0.64
CA ASP A 241 -10.75 -8.17 -1.91
C ASP A 241 -9.72 -7.04 -1.86
N GLY A 242 -9.58 -6.34 -0.72
CA GLY A 242 -8.54 -5.33 -0.53
C GLY A 242 -7.12 -5.91 -0.59
N GLN A 243 -6.92 -7.12 -0.08
CA GLN A 243 -5.62 -7.80 -0.16
C GLN A 243 -5.32 -8.30 -1.58
N ILE A 244 -6.35 -8.70 -2.34
CA ILE A 244 -6.18 -9.08 -3.75
C ILE A 244 -5.78 -7.87 -4.58
N MET A 245 -6.45 -6.73 -4.38
CA MET A 245 -6.10 -5.48 -5.06
C MET A 245 -4.66 -5.05 -4.75
N TYR A 246 -4.21 -5.26 -3.52
CA TYR A 246 -2.83 -5.00 -3.12
C TYR A 246 -1.80 -5.88 -3.88
N ILE A 247 -2.09 -7.16 -4.12
CA ILE A 247 -1.23 -8.03 -4.95
C ILE A 247 -1.16 -7.51 -6.40
N LEU A 248 -2.29 -7.06 -6.95
CA LEU A 248 -2.34 -6.47 -8.29
C LEU A 248 -1.52 -5.17 -8.35
N ALA A 249 -1.60 -4.34 -7.31
CA ALA A 249 -0.82 -3.12 -7.21
C ALA A 249 0.69 -3.39 -7.15
N ILE A 250 1.15 -4.38 -6.38
CA ILE A 250 2.57 -4.79 -6.37
C ILE A 250 3.02 -5.27 -7.77
N SER A 251 2.15 -6.02 -8.45
CA SER A 251 2.46 -6.52 -9.80
C SER A 251 2.60 -5.38 -10.81
N LEU A 252 1.73 -4.37 -10.71
CA LEU A 252 1.84 -3.14 -11.51
C LEU A 252 3.12 -2.37 -11.19
N ALA A 253 3.45 -2.18 -9.90
CA ALA A 253 4.69 -1.52 -9.48
C ALA A 253 5.93 -2.23 -10.04
N ALA A 254 5.99 -3.56 -9.96
CA ALA A 254 7.11 -4.32 -10.54
C ALA A 254 7.25 -4.12 -12.06
N ALA A 255 6.13 -4.06 -12.78
CA ALA A 255 6.12 -3.82 -14.22
C ALA A 255 6.59 -2.39 -14.55
N GLU A 256 6.07 -1.39 -13.84
CA GLU A 256 6.46 0.01 -14.03
C GLU A 256 7.94 0.25 -13.69
N ALA A 257 8.43 -0.29 -12.57
CA ALA A 257 9.84 -0.19 -12.19
C ALA A 257 10.77 -0.81 -13.25
N SER A 258 10.38 -1.96 -13.82
CA SER A 258 11.15 -2.62 -14.87
C SER A 258 11.21 -1.78 -16.15
N ILE A 259 10.08 -1.22 -16.58
CA ILE A 259 9.98 -0.37 -17.77
C ILE A 259 10.72 0.95 -17.56
N GLY A 260 10.50 1.60 -16.42
CA GLY A 260 11.10 2.88 -16.06
C GLY A 260 12.62 2.80 -16.00
N LEU A 261 13.15 1.75 -15.38
CA LEU A 261 14.58 1.53 -15.30
C LEU A 261 15.21 1.18 -16.65
N ALA A 262 14.55 0.38 -17.48
CA ALA A 262 15.00 0.09 -18.83
C ALA A 262 15.08 1.36 -19.70
N LEU A 263 14.03 2.20 -19.64
CA LEU A 263 14.01 3.49 -20.32
C LEU A 263 15.12 4.41 -19.80
N LEU A 264 15.33 4.43 -18.49
CA LEU A 264 16.39 5.22 -17.87
C LEU A 264 17.78 4.82 -18.36
N LEU A 265 18.08 3.51 -18.36
CA LEU A 265 19.34 2.98 -18.86
C LEU A 265 19.55 3.33 -20.33
N GLN A 266 18.50 3.26 -21.13
CA GLN A 266 18.55 3.59 -22.56
C GLN A 266 18.79 5.08 -22.78
N LEU A 267 18.12 5.95 -22.02
CA LEU A 267 18.28 7.40 -22.13
C LEU A 267 19.66 7.84 -21.68
N HIS A 268 20.14 7.30 -20.55
CA HIS A 268 21.47 7.60 -20.04
C HIS A 268 22.57 7.21 -21.05
N ARG A 269 22.42 6.05 -21.71
CA ARG A 269 23.32 5.62 -22.80
C ARG A 269 23.28 6.54 -24.02
N ARG A 270 22.14 7.17 -24.33
CA ARG A 270 21.99 8.03 -25.54
C ARG A 270 22.31 9.51 -25.33
N ARG A 271 21.99 10.07 -24.17
CA ARG A 271 21.99 11.54 -23.95
C ARG A 271 22.87 12.00 -22.79
N GLN A 272 23.43 11.09 -21.99
CA GLN A 272 24.29 11.38 -20.82
C GLN A 272 23.65 12.31 -19.76
N ASN A 273 22.36 12.64 -19.88
CA ASN A 273 21.59 13.44 -18.93
C ASN A 273 20.25 12.76 -18.60
N LEU A 274 19.64 13.10 -17.47
CA LEU A 274 18.35 12.53 -17.04
C LEU A 274 17.20 13.54 -16.96
N ASN A 275 17.42 14.76 -17.46
CA ASN A 275 16.42 15.82 -17.45
C ASN A 275 15.35 15.58 -18.54
N ILE A 276 14.07 15.56 -18.13
CA ILE A 276 12.92 15.38 -19.02
C ILE A 276 12.81 16.49 -20.08
N ASP A 277 13.20 17.72 -19.76
CA ASP A 277 13.04 18.86 -20.69
C ASP A 277 13.90 18.71 -21.95
N SER A 278 15.05 18.05 -21.84
CA SER A 278 15.94 17.79 -22.98
C SER A 278 15.32 16.82 -24.01
N VAL A 279 14.26 16.11 -23.61
CA VAL A 279 13.46 15.26 -24.50
C VAL A 279 12.45 16.10 -25.30
N SER A 280 12.03 17.26 -24.78
CA SER A 280 11.05 18.14 -25.43
C SER A 280 11.65 18.98 -26.57
N GLU A 281 12.97 19.13 -26.66
CA GLU A 281 13.64 19.94 -27.70
C GLU A 281 13.60 19.32 -29.12
N LEU A 282 12.90 18.20 -29.33
CA LEU A 282 12.71 17.59 -30.66
C LEU A 282 11.32 17.85 -31.27
N ARG A 283 10.71 19.00 -30.96
CA ARG A 283 9.59 19.53 -31.74
C ARG A 283 9.76 21.04 -31.94
N GLY A 284 10.38 21.39 -33.08
CA GLY A 284 10.20 22.64 -33.82
C GLY A 284 10.64 23.90 -33.10
#